data_AF-A0A8B6H7B6-F1
#
_entry.id   AF-A0A8B6H7B6-F1
#
_cell.length_a   1.000
_cell.length_b   1.000
_cell.length_c   1.000
_cell.angle_alpha   90.00
_cell.angle_beta   90.00
_cell.angle_gamma   90.00
#
_symmetry.space_group_name_H-M   'P 1'
#
loop_
_entity.id
_entity.type
_entity.pdbx_description
1 polymer ?
#
loop_
_entity_poly.entity_id
_entity_poly.type
_entity_poly.pdbx_seq_one_letter_code
_entity_poly.pdbx_strand_id
1 'polypeptide(L)'
;MESLRNITDMMGFTSGKCFPYAVQYLTYETNKILQVELYRNLALAGVCVFIVTLLLIANLWTSLIVFSCVIFTLIDVAGTLYFWDVTIDTASSILLTLSVGLAVDYSAHIGHTYMTILGDKNERPIKALAAIGPAVFSGGFSTFLAFLLLSRSNSYGFALFFR
;
A
#
# COMPACT_ATOMS: atom_id res chain seq x y z
N MET A 1 -20.17 -19.11 -11.01
CA MET A 1 -20.74 -17.85 -11.54
C MET A 1 -20.57 -17.77 -13.06
N GLU A 2 -19.35 -17.90 -13.61
CA GLU A 2 -19.13 -17.83 -15.07
C GLU A 2 -19.93 -18.86 -15.87
N SER A 3 -20.08 -20.08 -15.34
CA SER A 3 -20.95 -21.10 -15.95
C SER A 3 -22.42 -20.67 -16.04
N LEU A 4 -22.97 -20.06 -14.99
CA LEU A 4 -24.35 -19.58 -14.95
C LEU A 4 -24.56 -18.35 -15.85
N ARG A 5 -23.56 -17.46 -15.93
CA ARG A 5 -23.56 -16.31 -16.84
C ARG A 5 -23.51 -16.76 -18.31
N ASN A 6 -22.66 -17.74 -18.62
CA ASN A 6 -22.59 -18.34 -19.95
C ASN A 6 -23.91 -19.03 -20.35
N ILE A 7 -24.59 -19.72 -19.43
CA ILE A 7 -25.91 -20.34 -19.71
C ILE A 7 -26.97 -19.26 -19.98
N THR A 8 -26.95 -18.14 -19.24
CA THR A 8 -27.91 -17.04 -19.47
C THR A 8 -27.64 -16.32 -20.78
N ASP A 9 -26.38 -16.12 -21.16
CA ASP A 9 -25.98 -15.54 -22.44
C ASP A 9 -26.31 -16.49 -23.62
N MET A 10 -26.16 -17.81 -23.45
CA MET A 10 -26.51 -18.81 -24.46
C MET A 10 -28.02 -18.89 -24.75
N MET A 11 -28.88 -18.51 -23.80
CA MET A 11 -30.33 -18.52 -23.99
C MET A 11 -30.86 -17.32 -24.80
N GLY A 12 -30.00 -16.42 -25.27
CA GLY A 12 -30.37 -15.36 -26.21
C GLY A 12 -31.34 -14.31 -25.66
N PHE A 13 -31.54 -14.26 -24.34
CA PHE A 13 -32.23 -13.13 -23.71
C PHE A 13 -31.43 -11.86 -24.00
N THR A 14 -32.12 -10.78 -24.40
CA THR A 14 -31.49 -9.51 -24.78
C THR A 14 -30.37 -9.15 -23.82
N SER A 15 -29.12 -9.08 -24.32
CA SER A 15 -27.93 -8.77 -23.51
C SER A 15 -28.23 -7.58 -22.60
N GLY A 16 -28.22 -7.82 -21.28
CA GLY A 16 -28.45 -6.81 -20.25
C GLY A 16 -29.84 -6.78 -19.60
N LYS A 17 -30.85 -7.54 -20.07
CA LYS A 17 -32.19 -7.55 -19.43
C LYS A 17 -32.41 -8.67 -18.40
N CYS A 18 -31.68 -9.78 -18.52
CA CYS A 18 -31.73 -10.88 -17.55
C CYS A 18 -30.32 -11.22 -17.10
N PHE A 19 -30.07 -11.18 -15.80
CA PHE A 19 -28.82 -11.59 -15.18
C PHE A 19 -29.11 -12.47 -13.97
N PRO A 20 -28.28 -13.50 -13.72
CA PRO A 20 -28.46 -14.35 -12.56
C PRO A 20 -28.09 -13.54 -11.30
N TYR A 21 -28.99 -13.50 -10.31
CA TYR A 21 -28.79 -12.76 -9.06
C TYR A 21 -28.76 -13.69 -7.85
N ALA A 22 -27.70 -13.56 -7.06
CA ALA A 22 -27.59 -14.13 -5.73
C ALA A 22 -26.75 -13.18 -4.88
N VAL A 23 -27.05 -13.04 -3.58
CA VAL A 23 -26.30 -12.14 -2.68
C VAL A 23 -24.80 -12.47 -2.68
N GLN A 24 -24.45 -13.75 -2.78
CA GLN A 24 -23.06 -14.21 -2.84
C GLN A 24 -22.30 -13.69 -4.09
N TYR A 25 -23.02 -13.37 -5.18
CA TYR A 25 -22.38 -12.92 -6.42
C TYR A 25 -21.69 -11.56 -6.27
N LEU A 26 -22.19 -10.69 -5.39
CA LEU A 26 -21.56 -9.42 -5.08
C LEU A 26 -20.13 -9.62 -4.56
N THR A 27 -19.94 -10.52 -3.59
CA THR A 27 -18.61 -10.82 -3.02
C THR A 27 -17.68 -11.47 -4.04
N TYR A 28 -18.21 -12.37 -4.88
CA TYR A 28 -17.43 -13.02 -5.93
C TYR A 28 -16.99 -12.07 -7.04
N GLU A 29 -17.85 -11.12 -7.46
CA GLU A 29 -17.46 -10.14 -8.47
C GLU A 29 -16.39 -9.18 -7.94
N THR A 30 -16.52 -8.73 -6.68
CA THR A 30 -15.48 -7.92 -6.02
C THR A 30 -14.14 -8.66 -5.99
N ASN A 31 -14.12 -9.90 -5.50
CA ASN A 31 -12.88 -10.69 -5.44
C ASN A 31 -12.26 -10.96 -6.82
N LYS A 32 -13.08 -11.08 -7.87
CA LYS A 32 -12.60 -11.28 -9.24
C LYS A 32 -11.84 -10.06 -9.76
N ILE A 33 -12.34 -8.86 -9.49
CA ILE A 33 -11.75 -7.60 -9.97
C ILE A 33 -10.60 -7.15 -9.05
N LEU A 34 -10.64 -7.56 -7.77
CA LEU A 34 -9.72 -7.11 -6.73
C LEU A 34 -8.25 -7.25 -7.09
N GLN A 35 -7.81 -8.38 -7.66
CA GLN A 35 -6.41 -8.57 -8.00
C GLN A 35 -5.92 -7.59 -9.08
N VAL A 36 -6.71 -7.42 -10.15
CA VAL A 36 -6.37 -6.50 -11.24
C VAL A 36 -6.36 -5.06 -10.73
N GLU A 37 -7.33 -4.71 -9.90
CA GLU A 37 -7.45 -3.38 -9.30
C GLU A 37 -6.28 -3.09 -8.36
N LEU A 38 -5.87 -4.07 -7.54
CA LEU A 38 -4.74 -3.97 -6.63
C LEU A 38 -3.44 -3.68 -7.39
N TYR A 39 -3.12 -4.47 -8.42
CA TYR A 39 -1.91 -4.23 -9.21
C TYR A 39 -1.94 -2.89 -9.92
N ARG A 40 -3.10 -2.47 -10.43
CA ARG A 40 -3.27 -1.16 -11.08
C ARG A 40 -3.05 -0.01 -10.09
N ASN A 41 -3.67 -0.08 -8.92
CA ASN A 41 -3.53 0.94 -7.88
C ASN A 41 -2.09 1.03 -7.38
N LEU A 42 -1.44 -0.11 -7.20
CA LEU A 42 -0.05 -0.17 -6.75
C LEU A 42 0.92 0.40 -7.78
N ALA A 43 0.70 0.08 -9.07
CA ALA A 43 1.49 0.62 -10.16
C ALA A 43 1.30 2.15 -10.30
N LEU A 44 0.05 2.63 -10.26
CA LEU A 44 -0.26 4.07 -10.31
C LEU A 44 0.34 4.81 -9.11
N ALA A 45 0.20 4.26 -7.90
CA ALA A 45 0.80 4.82 -6.70
C ALA A 45 2.33 4.87 -6.83
N GLY A 46 2.96 3.80 -7.29
CA GLY A 46 4.41 3.74 -7.52
C GLY A 46 4.91 4.78 -8.51
N VAL A 47 4.20 4.98 -9.64
CA VAL A 47 4.54 6.02 -10.62
C VAL A 47 4.40 7.42 -10.01
N CYS A 48 3.30 7.69 -9.31
CA CYS A 48 3.10 8.97 -8.62
C CYS A 48 4.20 9.25 -7.60
N VAL A 49 4.58 8.25 -6.79
CA VAL A 49 5.65 8.32 -5.81
C VAL A 49 6.99 8.63 -6.47
N PHE A 50 7.32 7.95 -7.57
CA PHE A 50 8.55 8.20 -8.30
C PHE A 50 8.62 9.64 -8.81
N ILE A 51 7.52 10.15 -9.38
CA ILE A 51 7.44 11.54 -9.86
C ILE A 51 7.60 12.54 -8.70
N VAL A 52 6.88 12.35 -7.59
CA VAL A 52 6.92 13.28 -6.45
C VAL A 52 8.29 13.28 -5.78
N THR A 53 8.90 12.11 -5.57
CA THR A 53 10.25 12.03 -4.97
C THR A 53 11.31 12.64 -5.88
N LEU A 54 11.19 12.48 -7.20
CA LEU A 54 12.08 13.10 -8.19
C LEU A 54 11.95 14.63 -8.15
N LEU A 55 10.73 15.16 -8.09
CA LEU A 55 10.48 16.60 -7.98
C LEU A 55 11.01 17.19 -6.67
N LEU A 56 10.85 16.48 -5.55
CA LEU A 56 11.20 16.99 -4.22
C LEU A 56 12.72 16.97 -3.97
N ILE A 57 13.42 15.94 -4.45
CA ILE A 57 14.86 15.75 -4.19
C ILE A 57 15.72 16.37 -5.31
N ALA A 58 15.16 16.56 -6.52
CA ALA A 58 15.84 17.08 -7.71
C ALA A 58 17.15 16.35 -8.06
N ASN A 59 17.34 15.13 -7.56
CA ASN A 59 18.49 14.27 -7.83
C ASN A 59 18.04 12.83 -8.10
N LEU A 60 18.33 12.32 -9.30
CA LEU A 60 17.91 11.01 -9.77
C LEU A 60 18.46 9.85 -8.92
N TRP A 61 19.71 9.93 -8.47
CA TRP A 61 20.34 8.85 -7.71
C TRP A 61 19.69 8.66 -6.34
N THR A 62 19.47 9.76 -5.62
CA THR A 62 18.84 9.73 -4.30
C THR A 62 17.37 9.32 -4.41
N SER A 63 16.66 9.80 -5.43
CA SER A 63 15.27 9.38 -5.70
C SER A 63 15.17 7.89 -5.99
N LEU A 64 16.10 7.30 -6.75
CA LEU A 64 16.14 5.85 -6.99
C LEU A 64 16.37 5.04 -5.72
N ILE A 65 17.24 5.49 -4.82
CA ILE A 65 17.47 4.82 -3.52
C ILE A 65 16.19 4.86 -2.68
N VAL A 66 15.54 6.03 -2.58
CA VAL A 66 14.26 6.18 -1.86
C VAL A 66 13.19 5.28 -2.46
N PHE A 67 13.05 5.27 -3.78
CA PHE A 67 12.08 4.42 -4.47
C PHE A 67 12.34 2.92 -4.26
N SER A 68 13.61 2.51 -4.26
CA SER A 68 13.98 1.12 -3.95
C SER A 68 13.59 0.71 -2.53
N CYS A 69 13.72 1.62 -1.56
CA CYS A 69 13.29 1.39 -0.18
C CYS A 69 11.78 1.15 -0.11
N VAL A 70 10.99 1.92 -0.86
CA VAL A 70 9.53 1.75 -0.94
C VAL A 70 9.17 0.39 -1.54
N ILE A 71 9.83 -0.03 -2.62
CA ILE A 71 9.62 -1.36 -3.20
C ILE A 71 9.91 -2.46 -2.17
N PHE A 72 11.02 -2.35 -1.42
CA PHE A 72 11.34 -3.32 -0.39
C PHE A 72 10.29 -3.35 0.73
N THR A 73 9.79 -2.20 1.18
CA THR A 73 8.71 -2.17 2.20
C THR A 73 7.42 -2.82 1.70
N LEU A 74 7.10 -2.67 0.42
CA LEU A 74 5.93 -3.28 -0.19
C LEU A 74 6.07 -4.81 -0.28
N ILE A 75 7.25 -5.29 -0.65
CA ILE A 75 7.57 -6.74 -0.64
C ILE A 75 7.52 -7.28 0.79
N ASP A 76 8.02 -6.54 1.77
CA ASP A 76 8.02 -6.93 3.19
C ASP A 76 6.61 -7.03 3.77
N VAL A 77 5.75 -6.03 3.52
CA VAL A 77 4.34 -6.05 3.95
C VAL A 77 3.57 -7.17 3.24
N ALA A 78 3.75 -7.33 1.92
CA ALA A 78 3.10 -8.41 1.17
C ALA A 78 3.59 -9.80 1.62
N GLY A 79 4.89 -9.93 1.93
CA GLY A 79 5.49 -11.16 2.44
C GLY A 79 4.99 -11.50 3.85
N THR A 80 4.81 -10.50 4.70
CA THR A 80 4.23 -10.67 6.04
C THR A 80 2.77 -11.14 5.97
N LEU A 81 1.97 -10.57 5.05
CA LEU A 81 0.60 -11.02 4.80
C LEU A 81 0.55 -12.49 4.36
N TYR A 82 1.49 -12.90 3.50
CA TYR A 82 1.62 -14.30 3.10
C TYR A 82 2.04 -15.21 4.27
N PHE A 83 2.98 -14.78 5.10
CA PHE A 83 3.45 -15.55 6.26
C PHE A 83 2.35 -15.74 7.33
N TRP A 84 1.45 -14.78 7.49
CA TRP A 84 0.29 -14.86 8.38
C TRP A 84 -0.93 -15.57 7.77
N ASP A 85 -0.79 -16.15 6.58
CA ASP A 85 -1.87 -16.86 5.85
C ASP A 85 -3.14 -15.99 5.68
N VAL A 86 -2.94 -14.67 5.53
CA VAL A 86 -4.02 -13.70 5.37
C VAL A 86 -4.41 -13.63 3.90
N THR A 87 -5.69 -13.92 3.62
CA THR A 87 -6.24 -13.76 2.27
C THR A 87 -6.29 -12.28 1.88
N ILE A 88 -5.95 -11.99 0.62
CA ILE A 88 -6.05 -10.63 0.08
C ILE A 88 -7.52 -10.31 -0.15
N ASP A 89 -8.06 -9.46 0.71
CA ASP A 89 -9.39 -8.87 0.57
C ASP A 89 -9.27 -7.36 0.30
N THR A 90 -10.40 -6.71 0.03
CA THR A 90 -10.51 -5.28 -0.21
C THR A 90 -9.86 -4.47 0.91
N ALA A 91 -10.07 -4.85 2.17
CA ALA A 91 -9.44 -4.20 3.32
C ALA A 91 -7.90 -4.32 3.28
N SER A 92 -7.37 -5.53 3.03
CA SER A 92 -5.91 -5.76 2.89
C SER A 92 -5.32 -4.93 1.76
N SER A 93 -6.02 -4.80 0.64
CA SER A 93 -5.56 -4.02 -0.52
C SER A 93 -5.41 -2.53 -0.22
N ILE A 94 -6.35 -1.97 0.56
CA ILE A 94 -6.30 -0.57 1.02
C ILE A 94 -5.13 -0.36 1.97
N LEU A 95 -4.93 -1.29 2.92
CA LEU A 95 -3.81 -1.24 3.87
C LEU A 95 -2.46 -1.34 3.17
N LEU A 96 -2.35 -2.24 2.17
CA LEU A 96 -1.15 -2.37 1.36
C LEU A 96 -0.86 -1.08 0.60
N THR A 97 -1.88 -0.46 0.00
CA THR A 97 -1.73 0.85 -0.67
C THR A 97 -1.37 1.97 0.32
N LEU A 98 -1.94 1.98 1.52
CA LEU A 98 -1.64 2.95 2.57
C LEU A 98 -0.20 2.82 3.06
N SER A 99 0.31 1.58 3.17
CA SER A 99 1.70 1.32 3.57
C SER A 99 2.72 1.95 2.60
N VAL A 100 2.41 1.99 1.30
CA VAL A 100 3.25 2.68 0.30
C VAL A 100 3.35 4.17 0.59
N GLY A 101 2.24 4.82 0.96
CA GLY A 101 2.23 6.25 1.30
C GLY A 101 3.08 6.54 2.54
N LEU A 102 2.93 5.74 3.60
CA LEU A 102 3.72 5.90 4.83
C LEU A 102 5.21 5.63 4.60
N ALA A 103 5.56 4.58 3.84
CA ALA A 103 6.94 4.24 3.54
C ALA A 103 7.67 5.34 2.75
N VAL A 104 6.96 5.96 1.81
CA VAL A 104 7.45 7.09 1.01
C VAL A 104 7.70 8.31 1.85
N ASP A 105 6.77 8.66 2.73
CA ASP A 105 6.85 9.86 3.54
C ASP A 105 8.12 9.85 4.40
N TYR A 106 8.32 8.76 5.15
CA TYR A 106 9.51 8.59 5.99
C TYR A 106 10.81 8.58 5.18
N SER A 107 10.84 7.86 4.04
CA SER A 107 12.03 7.75 3.20
C SER A 107 12.36 9.07 2.48
N ALA A 108 11.35 9.82 2.04
CA ALA A 108 11.51 11.12 1.39
C ALA A 108 12.01 12.19 2.37
N HIS A 109 11.48 12.22 3.60
CA HIS A 109 11.95 13.13 4.64
C HIS A 109 13.43 12.92 4.98
N ILE A 110 13.85 11.66 5.14
CA ILE A 110 15.26 11.31 5.39
C ILE A 110 16.13 11.64 4.17
N GLY A 111 15.70 11.24 2.97
CA GLY A 111 16.44 11.48 1.72
C GLY A 111 16.62 12.96 1.40
N HIS A 112 15.58 13.77 1.59
CA HIS A 112 15.65 15.22 1.41
C HIS A 112 16.57 15.88 2.46
N THR A 113 16.44 15.50 3.73
CA THR A 113 17.31 16.04 4.80
C THR A 113 18.78 15.68 4.57
N TYR A 114 19.04 14.46 4.08
CA TYR A 114 20.38 14.07 3.65
C TYR A 114 20.91 14.98 2.55
N MET A 115 20.09 15.38 1.57
CA MET A 115 20.50 16.30 0.51
C MET A 115 20.76 17.73 1.01
N THR A 116 20.01 18.21 2.00
CA THR A 116 20.14 19.57 2.55
C THR A 116 21.35 19.73 3.49
N ILE A 117 21.74 18.68 4.21
CA ILE A 117 22.85 18.75 5.16
C ILE A 117 24.19 18.61 4.43
N LEU A 118 25.10 19.55 4.73
CA LEU A 118 26.48 19.53 4.27
C LEU A 118 27.36 18.74 5.24
N GLY A 119 28.30 17.95 4.72
CA GLY A 119 29.24 17.19 5.54
C GLY A 119 29.95 16.10 4.76
N ASP A 120 30.91 15.46 5.41
CA ASP A 120 31.64 14.31 4.84
C ASP A 120 30.73 13.07 4.73
N LYS A 121 31.08 12.13 3.84
CA LYS A 121 30.24 10.96 3.50
C LYS A 121 29.77 10.16 4.72
N ASN A 122 30.60 10.07 5.76
CA ASN A 122 30.31 9.30 6.97
C ASN A 122 29.53 10.10 8.03
N GLU A 123 29.77 11.42 8.12
CA GLU A 123 29.10 12.26 9.11
C GLU A 123 27.71 12.71 8.66
N ARG A 124 27.54 12.92 7.35
CA ARG A 124 26.31 13.40 6.74
C ARG A 124 25.08 12.52 7.06
N PRO A 125 25.10 11.18 6.95
CA PRO A 125 23.95 10.36 7.32
C PRO A 125 23.64 10.43 8.83
N ILE A 126 24.66 10.51 9.69
CA ILE A 126 24.47 10.63 11.14
C ILE A 126 23.81 11.97 11.48
N LYS A 127 24.28 13.07 10.89
CA LYS A 127 23.70 14.41 11.08
C LYS A 127 22.27 14.49 10.55
N ALA A 128 21.99 13.88 9.40
CA ALA A 128 20.64 13.81 8.85
C ALA A 128 19.68 13.03 9.74
N LEU A 129 20.11 11.87 10.23
CA LEU A 129 19.30 11.07 11.14
C LEU A 129 19.10 11.77 12.49
N ALA A 130 20.11 12.46 13.02
CA ALA A 130 19.97 13.24 14.25
C ALA A 130 18.98 14.41 14.09
N ALA A 131 18.93 15.03 12.91
CA ALA A 131 18.04 16.16 12.65
C ALA A 131 16.57 15.74 12.46
N ILE A 132 16.29 14.71 11.65
CA ILE A 132 14.90 14.34 11.29
C ILE A 132 14.41 13.04 11.93
N GLY A 133 15.32 12.19 12.41
CA GLY A 133 15.00 10.90 13.04
C GLY A 133 13.99 11.00 14.19
N PRO A 134 14.13 11.96 15.13
CA PRO A 134 13.16 12.11 16.22
C PRO A 134 11.74 12.41 15.71
N ALA A 135 11.61 13.28 14.69
CA ALA A 135 10.31 13.64 14.11
C ALA A 135 9.66 12.44 13.41
N VAL A 136 10.43 11.71 12.60
CA VAL A 136 9.96 10.49 11.90
C VAL A 136 9.58 9.40 12.90
N PHE A 137 10.39 9.20 13.95
CA PHE A 137 10.11 8.20 14.98
C PHE A 137 8.84 8.53 15.76
N SER A 138 8.64 9.79 16.15
CA SER A 138 7.40 10.22 16.81
C SER A 138 6.17 10.08 15.89
N GLY A 139 6.31 10.32 14.58
CA GLY A 139 5.25 10.08 13.60
C GLY A 139 4.89 8.60 13.44
N GLY A 140 5.90 7.72 13.36
CA GLY A 140 5.69 6.27 13.36
C GLY A 140 5.04 5.79 14.65
N PHE A 141 5.51 6.29 15.80
CA PHE A 141 5.01 5.90 17.12
C PHE A 141 3.56 6.35 17.34
N SER A 142 3.18 7.55 16.90
CA SER A 142 1.80 8.03 17.01
C SER A 142 0.83 7.19 16.16
N THR A 143 1.26 6.81 14.95
CA THR A 143 0.50 5.93 14.06
C THR A 143 0.33 4.54 14.68
N PHE A 144 1.42 3.99 15.25
CA PHE A 144 1.37 2.72 15.98
C PHE A 144 0.42 2.78 17.19
N LEU A 145 0.46 3.86 17.98
CA LEU A 145 -0.41 4.03 19.13
C LEU A 145 -1.89 4.15 18.70
N ALA A 146 -2.16 4.83 17.58
CA ALA A 146 -3.50 4.88 17.00
C ALA A 146 -4.02 3.47 16.67
N PHE A 147 -3.21 2.64 16.01
CA PHE A 147 -3.58 1.25 15.75
C PHE A 147 -3.78 0.46 17.05
N LEU A 148 -2.91 0.61 18.04
CA LEU A 148 -3.02 -0.06 19.34
C LEU A 148 -4.36 0.25 20.03
N LEU A 149 -4.79 1.51 20.01
CA LEU A 149 -6.09 1.92 20.58
C LEU A 149 -7.27 1.27 19.86
N LEU A 150 -7.13 1.02 18.55
CA LEU A 150 -8.16 0.38 17.73
C LEU A 150 -8.13 -1.16 17.83
N SER A 151 -7.09 -1.77 18.40
CA SER A 151 -6.94 -3.23 18.56
C SER A 151 -8.09 -3.90 19.31
N ARG A 152 -8.74 -3.17 20.23
CA ARG A 152 -9.82 -3.69 21.07
C ARG A 152 -11.20 -3.59 20.40
N SER A 153 -11.26 -3.13 19.15
CA SER A 153 -12.49 -2.97 18.37
C SER A 153 -12.87 -4.27 17.64
N ASN A 154 -14.15 -4.65 17.72
CA ASN A 154 -14.70 -5.90 17.15
C ASN A 154 -14.94 -5.87 15.63
N SER A 155 -14.34 -4.93 14.89
CA SER A 155 -14.61 -4.75 13.45
C SER A 155 -13.65 -5.58 12.57
N TYR A 156 -14.19 -6.18 11.50
CA TYR A 156 -13.50 -7.13 10.62
C TYR A 156 -12.19 -6.60 10.01
N GLY A 157 -12.16 -5.30 9.64
CA GLY A 157 -10.94 -4.66 9.15
C GLY A 157 -9.82 -4.57 10.19
N PHE A 158 -10.16 -4.59 11.49
CA PHE A 158 -9.21 -4.52 12.61
C PHE A 158 -8.76 -5.90 13.08
N ALA A 159 -9.64 -6.90 13.01
CA ALA A 159 -9.25 -8.29 13.24
C ALA A 159 -8.24 -8.79 12.20
N LEU A 160 -8.31 -8.29 10.95
CA LEU A 160 -7.34 -8.56 9.89
C LEU A 160 -5.97 -7.91 10.15
N PHE A 161 -5.95 -6.79 10.87
CA PHE A 161 -4.73 -6.01 11.18
C PHE A 161 -3.93 -6.58 12.36
N PHE A 162 -4.62 -7.18 13.34
CA PHE A 162 -4.03 -7.69 14.59
C PHE A 162 -3.90 -9.22 14.64
N ARG A 163 -4.00 -9.89 13.50
CA ARG A 163 -3.85 -11.34 13.43
C ARG A 163 -2.38 -11.76 13.36
#